data_AF-A0A2G9UIN2-F1
#
_entry.id   AF-A0A2G9UIN2-F1
#
_cell.length_a   1.000
_cell.length_b   1.000
_cell.length_c   1.000
_cell.angle_alpha   90.00
_cell.angle_beta   90.00
_cell.angle_gamma   90.00
#
_symmetry.space_group_name_H-M   'P 1'
#
loop_
_entity.id
_entity.type
_entity.pdbx_description
1 polymer ?
#
loop_
_entity_poly.entity_id
_entity_poly.type
_entity_poly.pdbx_seq_one_letter_code
_entity_poly.pdbx_strand_id
1 'polypeptide(L)'
;MWMVKQLPQVDGTKCEQLWNASTSYSSLAYYTVCCREVLRSSNLSNIRIHEKGQGWARDGWLTNSHWNPMIDFMFHGRKEADKIPYKAENIGNLNGPTHFPWFDTLKTPVLLDQCGTPPQWNHDPNLIVSPFKILQRLEAWRQTVENEYQQMAQELEQYNETTETI
;
A
#
# COMPACT_ATOMS: atom_id res chain seq x y z
N MET A 1 -12.82 -0.29 10.62
CA MET A 1 -13.61 0.05 11.81
C MET A 1 -13.12 -0.64 13.07
N TRP A 2 -12.97 -1.98 13.06
CA TRP A 2 -12.71 -2.74 14.29
C TRP A 2 -11.58 -2.18 15.14
N MET A 3 -10.42 -1.88 14.53
CA MET A 3 -9.25 -1.32 15.22
C MET A 3 -9.53 0.04 15.87
N VAL A 4 -10.17 0.98 15.16
CA VAL A 4 -10.55 2.30 15.71
C VAL A 4 -11.51 2.15 16.90
N LYS A 5 -12.46 1.21 16.81
CA LYS A 5 -13.40 0.90 17.90
C LYS A 5 -12.72 0.26 19.13
N GLN A 6 -11.48 -0.23 19.01
CA GLN A 6 -10.73 -0.75 20.17
C GLN A 6 -9.94 0.34 20.90
N LEU A 7 -9.86 1.57 20.38
CA LEU A 7 -9.03 2.62 20.95
C LEU A 7 -9.74 3.27 22.14
N PRO A 8 -9.14 3.25 23.34
CA PRO A 8 -9.73 3.92 24.49
C PRO A 8 -9.73 5.44 24.25
N GLN A 9 -10.85 6.09 24.60
CA GLN A 9 -11.00 7.55 24.56
C GLN A 9 -10.98 8.20 23.16
N VAL A 10 -11.25 7.44 22.08
CA VAL A 10 -11.42 8.04 20.74
C VAL A 10 -12.83 7.83 20.21
N ASP A 11 -13.48 8.94 19.84
CA ASP A 11 -14.75 8.91 19.13
C ASP A 11 -14.54 8.59 17.64
N GLY A 12 -14.83 7.35 17.26
CA GLY A 12 -14.78 6.88 15.88
C GLY A 12 -16.05 7.12 15.06
N THR A 13 -17.08 7.76 15.64
CA THR A 13 -18.42 7.89 15.04
C THR A 13 -18.36 8.59 13.68
N LYS A 14 -17.52 9.63 13.56
CA LYS A 14 -17.39 10.37 12.29
C LYS A 14 -16.76 9.53 11.18
N CYS A 15 -15.75 8.72 11.50
CA CYS A 15 -15.21 7.79 10.53
C CYS A 15 -16.25 6.74 10.13
N GLU A 16 -17.09 6.28 11.06
CA GLU A 16 -18.20 5.35 10.75
C GLU A 16 -19.25 5.96 9.82
N GLN A 17 -19.58 7.24 10.00
CA GLN A 17 -20.47 7.96 9.08
C GLN A 17 -19.87 8.04 7.66
N LEU A 18 -18.59 8.41 7.55
CA LEU A 18 -17.88 8.46 6.26
C LEU A 18 -17.85 7.10 5.56
N TRP A 19 -17.64 6.01 6.33
CA TRP A 19 -17.70 4.65 5.81
C TRP A 19 -19.08 4.31 5.25
N ASN A 20 -20.14 4.56 6.02
CA ASN A 20 -21.52 4.24 5.64
C ASN A 20 -21.99 5.05 4.42
N ALA A 21 -21.50 6.28 4.25
CA ALA A 21 -21.80 7.13 3.10
C ALA A 21 -20.93 6.82 1.86
N SER A 22 -19.88 5.99 2.00
CA SER A 22 -18.96 5.71 0.91
C SER A 22 -19.58 4.84 -0.17
N THR A 23 -19.44 5.26 -1.43
CA THR A 23 -19.96 4.58 -2.62
C THR A 23 -18.91 4.43 -3.73
N SER A 24 -17.67 4.88 -3.47
CA SER A 24 -16.58 4.94 -4.44
C SER A 24 -15.22 4.87 -3.73
N TYR A 25 -14.15 4.55 -4.47
CA TYR A 25 -12.79 4.58 -3.91
C TYR A 25 -12.40 5.97 -3.37
N SER A 26 -12.82 7.04 -4.05
CA SER A 26 -12.57 8.41 -3.60
C SER A 26 -13.28 8.72 -2.29
N SER A 27 -14.57 8.39 -2.16
CA SER A 27 -15.30 8.59 -0.89
C SER A 27 -14.77 7.69 0.23
N LEU A 28 -14.29 6.48 -0.10
CA LEU A 28 -13.68 5.56 0.84
C LEU A 28 -12.33 6.07 1.38
N ALA A 29 -11.61 6.85 0.57
CA ALA A 29 -10.34 7.45 0.97
C ALA A 29 -10.53 8.39 2.17
N TYR A 30 -11.60 9.20 2.19
CA TYR A 30 -11.91 10.08 3.34
C TYR A 30 -12.12 9.30 4.64
N TYR A 31 -12.85 8.18 4.60
CA TYR A 31 -12.97 7.29 5.76
C TYR A 31 -11.59 6.78 6.22
N THR A 32 -10.73 6.40 5.28
CA THR A 32 -9.39 5.87 5.58
C THR A 32 -8.50 6.95 6.20
N VAL A 33 -8.57 8.18 5.68
CA VAL A 33 -7.87 9.35 6.23
C VAL A 33 -8.36 9.67 7.64
N CYS A 34 -9.68 9.70 7.87
CA CYS A 34 -10.27 9.88 9.20
C CYS A 34 -9.73 8.85 10.21
N CYS A 35 -9.70 7.57 9.84
CA CYS A 35 -9.14 6.53 10.70
C CYS A 35 -7.65 6.75 10.99
N ARG A 36 -6.89 7.23 10.01
CA ARG A 36 -5.45 7.51 10.17
C ARG A 36 -5.21 8.68 11.13
N GLU A 37 -6.02 9.74 11.07
CA GLU A 37 -5.96 10.87 12.02
C GLU A 37 -6.24 10.40 13.45
N VAL A 38 -7.31 9.62 13.64
CA VAL A 38 -7.63 8.97 14.93
C VAL A 38 -6.46 8.15 15.46
N LEU A 39 -5.84 7.31 14.61
CA LEU A 39 -4.71 6.49 15.02
C LEU A 39 -3.47 7.31 15.38
N ARG A 40 -3.24 8.44 14.68
CA ARG A 40 -2.12 9.35 14.94
C ARG A 40 -2.28 10.12 16.26
N SER A 41 -3.50 10.49 16.62
CA SER A 41 -3.80 11.17 17.88
C SER A 41 -3.90 10.21 19.07
N SER A 42 -3.98 8.89 18.81
CA SER A 42 -4.07 7.86 19.83
C SER A 42 -2.73 7.48 20.42
N ASN A 43 -2.68 7.26 21.74
CA ASN A 43 -1.52 6.66 22.39
C ASN A 43 -1.56 5.14 22.27
N LEU A 44 -0.85 4.60 21.28
CA LEU A 44 -0.75 3.16 21.02
C LEU A 44 0.56 2.59 21.60
N SER A 45 0.57 2.24 22.89
CA SER A 45 1.78 1.73 23.56
C SER A 45 2.31 0.40 22.98
N ASN A 46 1.44 -0.42 22.38
CA ASN A 46 1.75 -1.76 21.90
C ASN A 46 1.74 -1.90 20.36
N ILE A 47 1.45 -0.83 19.61
CA ILE A 47 1.34 -0.88 18.15
C ILE A 47 2.22 0.20 17.54
N ARG A 48 3.12 -0.22 16.64
CA ARG A 48 3.92 0.70 15.83
C ARG A 48 3.38 0.75 14.41
N ILE A 49 2.94 1.93 13.98
CA ILE A 49 2.55 2.19 12.60
C ILE A 49 3.78 2.70 11.84
N HIS A 50 4.22 1.96 10.82
CA HIS A 50 5.33 2.38 9.96
C HIS A 50 4.88 3.42 8.94
N GLU A 51 5.79 4.29 8.51
CA GLU A 51 5.55 5.16 7.37
C GLU A 51 5.32 4.35 6.09
N LYS A 52 4.55 4.91 5.15
CA LYS A 52 4.28 4.27 3.87
C LYS A 52 5.60 3.99 3.14
N GLY A 53 5.75 2.76 2.65
CA GLY A 53 6.96 2.31 1.95
C GLY A 53 8.09 1.79 2.85
N GLN A 54 7.95 1.84 4.18
CA GLN A 54 8.92 1.26 5.12
C GLN A 54 8.52 -0.14 5.61
N GLY A 55 7.39 -0.68 5.14
CA GLY A 55 6.98 -2.06 5.39
C GLY A 55 7.77 -3.07 4.54
N TRP A 56 7.86 -4.31 5.01
CA TRP A 56 8.64 -5.36 4.33
C TRP A 56 7.88 -6.01 3.16
N ALA A 57 6.55 -5.86 3.12
CA ALA A 57 5.71 -6.24 2.00
C ALA A 57 5.20 -4.99 1.27
N ARG A 58 5.25 -5.00 -0.06
CA ARG A 58 4.79 -3.87 -0.90
C ARG A 58 4.08 -4.34 -2.15
N ASP A 59 3.23 -3.49 -2.73
CA ASP A 59 2.59 -3.80 -4.00
C ASP A 59 3.60 -3.81 -5.16
N GLY A 60 3.44 -4.74 -6.09
CA GLY A 60 4.34 -4.90 -7.25
C GLY A 60 4.30 -3.72 -8.23
N TRP A 61 3.12 -3.13 -8.42
CA TRP A 61 2.92 -2.03 -9.38
C TRP A 61 3.72 -0.76 -9.02
N LEU A 62 4.11 -0.57 -7.75
CA LEU A 62 4.89 0.59 -7.32
C LEU A 62 6.24 0.71 -8.04
N THR A 63 6.83 -0.42 -8.43
CA THR A 63 8.12 -0.50 -9.13
C THR A 63 8.05 -1.34 -10.41
N ASN A 64 6.86 -1.46 -11.00
CA ASN A 64 6.65 -2.28 -12.20
C ASN A 64 7.20 -3.72 -12.02
N SER A 65 6.90 -4.32 -10.88
CA SER A 65 7.33 -5.68 -10.46
C SER A 65 8.84 -5.88 -10.28
N HIS A 66 9.65 -4.83 -10.33
CA HIS A 66 11.08 -4.91 -10.03
C HIS A 66 11.32 -5.04 -8.53
N TRP A 67 12.37 -5.77 -8.17
CA TRP A 67 12.59 -6.32 -6.82
C TRP A 67 14.04 -6.22 -6.37
N ASN A 68 14.29 -6.26 -5.06
CA ASN A 68 15.61 -6.60 -4.52
C ASN A 68 15.53 -7.37 -3.19
N PRO A 69 16.19 -8.54 -3.05
CA PRO A 69 16.09 -9.38 -1.86
C PRO A 69 16.72 -8.77 -0.59
N MET A 70 17.50 -7.69 -0.69
CA MET A 70 18.05 -7.00 0.48
C MET A 70 17.03 -6.12 1.20
N ILE A 71 16.03 -5.61 0.49
CA ILE A 71 15.09 -4.60 1.02
C ILE A 71 13.63 -5.04 0.94
N ASP A 72 13.34 -6.07 0.16
CA ASP A 72 11.98 -6.57 -0.03
C ASP A 72 11.84 -7.99 0.57
N PHE A 73 10.72 -8.26 1.26
CA PHE A 73 10.41 -9.60 1.80
C PHE A 73 9.38 -10.38 0.98
N MET A 74 8.28 -9.72 0.56
CA MET A 74 7.40 -10.25 -0.50
C MET A 74 6.59 -9.15 -1.21
N PHE A 75 6.03 -9.46 -2.39
CA PHE A 75 5.01 -8.62 -3.01
C PHE A 75 3.63 -8.92 -2.45
N HIS A 76 2.90 -7.86 -2.09
CA HIS A 76 1.48 -7.91 -1.71
C HIS A 76 0.58 -8.05 -2.95
N GLY A 77 -0.58 -8.69 -2.77
CA GLY A 77 -1.71 -8.60 -3.71
C GLY A 77 -1.52 -9.25 -5.08
N ARG A 78 -0.54 -10.14 -5.25
CA ARG A 78 -0.30 -10.83 -6.54
C ARG A 78 -1.37 -11.88 -6.83
N LYS A 79 -2.18 -11.65 -7.86
CA LYS A 79 -3.20 -12.58 -8.36
C LYS A 79 -2.77 -13.16 -9.69
N GLU A 80 -2.81 -14.49 -9.84
CA GLU A 80 -2.44 -15.19 -11.08
C GLU A 80 -3.20 -14.67 -12.32
N ALA A 81 -4.45 -14.22 -12.15
CA ALA A 81 -5.26 -13.66 -13.23
C ALA A 81 -4.72 -12.34 -13.81
N ASP A 82 -3.95 -11.57 -13.02
CA ASP A 82 -3.41 -10.25 -13.42
C ASP A 82 -1.94 -10.35 -13.87
N LYS A 83 -1.41 -11.58 -13.96
CA LYS A 83 -0.02 -11.87 -14.27
C LYS A 83 0.24 -11.82 -15.77
N ILE A 84 1.28 -11.09 -16.17
CA ILE A 84 1.69 -10.97 -17.58
C ILE A 84 3.20 -11.25 -17.75
N PRO A 85 3.65 -11.67 -18.94
CA PRO A 85 5.07 -11.70 -19.27
C PRO A 85 5.61 -10.27 -19.42
N TYR A 86 6.90 -10.08 -19.13
CA TYR A 86 7.63 -8.85 -19.45
C TYR A 86 8.40 -8.98 -20.77
N LYS A 87 8.79 -7.84 -21.35
CA LYS A 87 9.62 -7.74 -22.55
C LYS A 87 10.98 -7.12 -22.22
N ALA A 88 11.93 -7.20 -23.16
CA ALA A 88 13.29 -6.68 -22.96
C ALA A 88 13.30 -5.19 -22.59
N GLU A 89 12.41 -4.38 -23.16
CA GLU A 89 12.27 -2.96 -22.84
C GLU A 89 11.75 -2.66 -21.43
N ASN A 90 11.20 -3.66 -20.75
CA ASN A 90 10.72 -3.51 -19.37
C ASN A 90 11.85 -3.69 -18.35
N ILE A 91 12.95 -4.35 -18.72
CA ILE A 91 14.07 -4.65 -17.82
C ILE A 91 14.69 -3.35 -17.30
N GLY A 92 14.66 -3.17 -15.97
CA GLY A 92 15.16 -1.98 -15.29
C GLY A 92 14.26 -0.74 -15.38
N ASN A 93 13.10 -0.84 -16.01
CA ASN A 93 12.12 0.23 -16.10
C ASN A 93 11.05 0.09 -14.99
N LEU A 94 11.18 0.92 -13.96
CA LEU A 94 10.29 0.90 -12.79
C LEU A 94 8.97 1.65 -13.02
N ASN A 95 8.77 2.26 -14.20
CA ASN A 95 7.51 2.87 -14.58
C ASN A 95 6.61 1.83 -15.23
N GLY A 96 5.37 1.76 -14.76
CA GLY A 96 4.39 0.79 -15.23
C GLY A 96 2.96 1.23 -14.89
N PRO A 97 1.97 0.41 -15.26
CA PRO A 97 0.58 0.65 -14.89
C PRO A 97 0.39 0.61 -13.37
N THR A 98 -0.65 1.28 -12.87
CA THR A 98 -1.03 1.24 -11.45
C THR A 98 -1.94 0.06 -11.17
N HIS A 99 -1.80 -0.54 -9.99
CA HIS A 99 -2.57 -1.69 -9.47
C HIS A 99 -2.39 -3.02 -10.22
N PHE A 100 -2.64 -3.05 -11.52
CA PHE A 100 -2.57 -4.23 -12.39
C PHE A 100 -2.29 -3.78 -13.84
N PRO A 101 -1.76 -4.66 -14.71
CA PRO A 101 -1.24 -6.01 -14.45
C PRO A 101 0.17 -5.99 -13.79
N TRP A 102 0.71 -7.17 -13.46
CA TRP A 102 2.05 -7.32 -12.87
C TRP A 102 2.87 -8.41 -13.58
N PHE A 103 4.20 -8.30 -13.56
CA PHE A 103 5.10 -9.27 -14.19
C PHE A 103 5.31 -10.49 -13.30
N ASP A 104 5.35 -11.68 -13.88
CA ASP A 104 5.81 -12.85 -13.13
C ASP A 104 7.27 -12.65 -12.72
N THR A 105 7.49 -12.50 -11.41
CA THR A 105 8.83 -12.26 -10.87
C THR A 105 9.53 -13.55 -10.50
N LEU A 106 8.83 -14.69 -10.52
CA LEU A 106 9.41 -15.97 -10.15
C LEU A 106 9.96 -16.65 -11.40
N LYS A 107 11.23 -17.04 -11.33
CA LYS A 107 11.89 -17.81 -12.40
C LYS A 107 11.26 -19.20 -12.56
N THR A 108 10.76 -19.77 -11.47
CA THR A 108 10.09 -21.07 -11.46
C THR A 108 8.65 -20.86 -10.99
N PRO A 109 7.64 -21.29 -11.78
CA PRO A 109 6.24 -21.21 -11.38
C PRO A 109 5.99 -21.93 -10.05
N VAL A 110 5.03 -21.44 -9.29
CA VAL A 110 4.56 -22.13 -8.08
C VAL A 110 3.75 -23.36 -8.50
N LEU A 111 4.28 -24.53 -8.21
CA LEU A 111 3.61 -25.82 -8.42
C LEU A 111 2.92 -26.23 -7.12
N LEU A 112 1.60 -26.12 -7.07
CA LEU A 112 0.81 -26.30 -5.85
C LEU A 112 0.91 -27.72 -5.28
N ASP A 113 1.12 -28.71 -6.14
CA ASP A 113 1.36 -30.12 -5.79
C ASP A 113 2.73 -30.35 -5.11
N GLN A 114 3.63 -29.35 -5.16
CA GLN A 114 4.95 -29.39 -4.52
C GLN A 114 5.03 -28.54 -3.25
N CYS A 115 3.91 -27.97 -2.79
CA CYS A 115 3.85 -27.24 -1.53
C CYS A 115 4.15 -28.17 -0.33
N GLY A 116 5.03 -27.74 0.58
CA GLY A 116 5.40 -28.49 1.79
C GLY A 116 6.91 -28.65 1.97
N THR A 117 7.67 -28.58 0.87
CA THR A 117 9.10 -28.26 0.92
C THR A 117 9.23 -26.75 0.75
N PRO A 118 10.04 -26.03 1.55
CA PRO A 118 10.20 -24.59 1.40
C PRO A 118 10.62 -24.29 -0.05
N PRO A 119 9.79 -23.60 -0.84
CA PRO A 119 10.21 -23.23 -2.18
C PRO A 119 11.40 -22.30 -2.03
N GLN A 120 12.47 -22.55 -2.80
CA GLN A 120 13.45 -21.50 -2.99
C GLN A 120 12.76 -20.43 -3.84
N TRP A 121 12.44 -19.29 -3.21
CA TRP A 121 11.90 -18.11 -3.88
C TRP A 121 12.95 -17.56 -4.86
N ASN A 122 13.00 -18.15 -6.04
CA ASN A 122 13.96 -17.81 -7.07
C ASN A 122 13.35 -16.73 -7.96
N HIS A 123 13.71 -15.49 -7.71
CA HIS A 123 13.24 -14.37 -8.51
C HIS A 123 14.03 -14.29 -9.83
N ASP A 124 13.36 -13.89 -10.90
CA ASP A 124 14.00 -13.65 -12.19
C ASP A 124 15.03 -12.51 -12.07
N PRO A 125 16.32 -12.76 -12.34
CA PRO A 125 17.37 -11.76 -12.19
C PRO A 125 17.17 -10.53 -13.09
N ASN A 126 16.42 -10.63 -14.20
CA ASN A 126 16.12 -9.49 -15.07
C ASN A 126 15.20 -8.46 -14.40
N LEU A 127 14.43 -8.87 -13.38
CA LEU A 127 13.58 -7.97 -12.61
C LEU A 127 14.25 -7.51 -11.31
N ILE A 128 15.49 -7.93 -11.06
CA ILE A 128 16.27 -7.47 -9.90
C ILE A 128 17.00 -6.17 -10.26
N VAL A 129 16.78 -5.13 -9.46
CA VAL A 129 17.46 -3.83 -9.60
C VAL A 129 18.13 -3.42 -8.30
N SER A 130 18.95 -2.37 -8.31
CA SER A 130 19.62 -1.91 -7.09
C SER A 130 18.62 -1.39 -6.04
N PRO A 131 18.90 -1.56 -4.74
CA PRO A 131 18.06 -1.02 -3.66
C PRO A 131 17.84 0.48 -3.80
N PHE A 132 18.88 1.22 -4.21
CA PHE A 132 18.81 2.66 -4.44
C PHE A 132 17.71 3.05 -5.45
N LYS A 133 17.61 2.36 -6.60
CA LYS A 133 16.60 2.66 -7.62
C LYS A 133 15.18 2.39 -7.11
N ILE A 134 14.99 1.31 -6.35
CA ILE A 134 13.69 0.99 -5.73
C ILE A 134 13.32 2.07 -4.73
N LEU A 135 14.20 2.40 -3.79
CA LEU A 135 13.94 3.39 -2.75
C LEU A 135 13.67 4.77 -3.35
N GLN A 136 14.40 5.18 -4.39
CA GLN A 136 14.14 6.44 -5.10
C GLN A 136 12.74 6.46 -5.72
N ARG A 137 12.30 5.36 -6.34
CA ARG A 137 10.95 5.25 -6.92
C ARG A 137 9.86 5.25 -5.85
N LEU A 138 10.07 4.53 -4.75
CA LEU A 138 9.13 4.46 -3.64
C LEU A 138 9.00 5.82 -2.94
N GLU A 139 10.09 6.59 -2.85
CA GLU A 139 10.08 7.93 -2.30
C GLU A 139 9.19 8.88 -3.13
N ALA A 140 9.26 8.82 -4.46
CA ALA A 140 8.38 9.60 -5.32
C ALA A 140 6.90 9.27 -5.07
N TRP A 141 6.56 7.99 -4.96
CA TRP A 141 5.20 7.57 -4.59
C TRP A 141 4.79 8.03 -3.20
N ARG A 142 5.71 8.00 -2.23
CA ARG A 142 5.46 8.48 -0.87
C ARG A 142 5.07 9.95 -0.87
N GLN A 143 5.78 10.78 -1.63
CA GLN A 143 5.46 12.21 -1.77
C GLN A 143 4.08 12.44 -2.39
N THR A 144 3.74 11.74 -3.48
CA THR A 144 2.40 11.85 -4.09
C THR A 144 1.30 11.50 -3.09
N VAL A 145 1.45 10.37 -2.40
CA VAL A 145 0.43 9.90 -1.45
C VAL A 145 0.32 10.83 -0.24
N GLU A 146 1.45 11.34 0.26
CA GLU A 146 1.41 12.26 1.39
C GLU A 146 0.73 13.58 1.00
N ASN A 147 0.94 14.08 -0.22
CA ASN A 147 0.23 15.26 -0.70
C ASN A 147 -1.29 15.04 -0.79
N GLU A 148 -1.72 13.92 -1.38
CA GLU A 148 -3.14 13.54 -1.44
C GLU A 148 -3.75 13.41 -0.04
N TYR A 149 -2.99 12.81 0.88
CA TYR A 149 -3.40 12.69 2.27
C TYR A 149 -3.59 14.04 2.95
N GLN A 150 -2.63 14.95 2.83
CA GLN A 150 -2.68 16.26 3.47
C GLN A 150 -3.86 17.08 2.95
N GLN A 151 -4.13 17.01 1.63
CA GLN A 151 -5.29 17.66 1.05
C GLN A 151 -6.60 17.11 1.64
N MET A 152 -6.78 15.79 1.67
CA MET A 152 -8.00 15.19 2.22
C MET A 152 -8.16 15.45 3.72
N ALA A 153 -7.06 15.49 4.48
CA ALA A 153 -7.10 15.80 5.90
C ALA A 153 -7.60 17.23 6.15
N GLN A 154 -7.11 18.20 5.38
CA GLN A 154 -7.57 19.60 5.45
C GLN A 154 -9.06 19.74 5.08
N GLU A 155 -9.51 19.05 4.03
CA GLU A 155 -10.92 19.05 3.62
C GLU A 155 -11.83 18.46 4.72
N LEU A 156 -11.38 17.42 5.42
CA LEU A 156 -12.10 16.85 6.57
C LEU A 156 -12.15 17.81 7.75
N GLU A 157 -11.06 18.51 8.04
CA GLU A 157 -11.02 19.50 9.12
C GLU A 157 -12.02 20.64 8.87
N GLN A 158 -12.03 21.20 7.66
CA GLN A 158 -13.00 22.24 7.26
C GLN A 158 -14.45 21.75 7.30
N TYR A 159 -14.69 20.51 6.88
CA TYR A 159 -16.01 19.88 7.00
C TYR A 159 -16.45 19.74 8.45
N ASN A 160 -15.52 19.48 9.38
CA ASN A 160 -15.81 19.39 10.81
C ASN A 160 -16.20 20.75 11.40
N GLU A 161 -15.43 21.80 11.10
CA GLU A 161 -15.71 23.15 11.61
C GLU A 161 -17.07 23.70 11.16
N THR A 162 -17.47 23.38 9.92
CA THR A 162 -18.75 23.82 9.34
C THR A 162 -19.96 23.01 9.84
N THR A 163 -19.77 21.78 10.33
CA THR A 163 -20.86 20.97 10.89
C THR A 163 -21.08 21.19 12.39
N GLU A 164 -20.10 21.73 13.11
CA GLU A 164 -20.22 22.11 14.54
C GLU A 164 -20.83 23.51 14.76
N THR A 165 -21.00 24.30 13.70
CA THR A 165 -21.52 25.68 13.75
C THR A 165 -23.04 25.80 13.47
N ILE A 166 -23.78 24.69 13.50
CA ILE A 166 -25.24 24.63 13.27
C ILE A 166 -25.97 24.09 14.51
#